data_AF-A0A0V0GL65-F1
#
_entry.id   AF-A0A0V0GL65-F1
#
_cell.length_a   1.000
_cell.length_b   1.000
_cell.length_c   1.000
_cell.angle_alpha   90.00
_cell.angle_beta   90.00
_cell.angle_gamma   90.00
#
_symmetry.space_group_name_H-M   'P 1'
#
loop_
_entity.id
_entity.type
_entity.pdbx_description
1 polymer ?
#
loop_
_entity_poly.entity_id
_entity_poly.type
_entity_poly.pdbx_seq_one_letter_code
_entity_poly.pdbx_strand_id
1 'polypeptide(L)'
;MRLGLFNGDPKTLEYGDISPAEICSQEHQDLSLEAAKNGIVLLKNSAKLLPLSKIKTTSLAIIGPKANNSELLLGNYAGIPCKYVSLLQGFQGVVKNIGYHPGCNFVNCTSAAID
;
A
#
# COMPACT_ATOMS: atom_id res chain seq x y z
N MET A 1 -17.28 29.39 -19.62
CA MET A 1 -17.00 28.18 -18.80
C MET A 1 -15.62 28.32 -18.18
N ARG A 2 -15.38 27.79 -16.96
CA ARG A 2 -14.14 28.08 -16.19
C ARG A 2 -12.93 27.20 -16.53
N LEU A 3 -13.14 25.94 -16.93
CA LEU A 3 -12.04 24.99 -17.23
C LEU A 3 -11.47 25.11 -18.66
N GLY A 4 -11.71 26.23 -19.35
CA GLY A 4 -11.08 26.49 -20.66
C GLY A 4 -11.59 25.69 -21.87
N LEU A 5 -12.54 24.76 -21.73
CA LEU A 5 -12.99 23.88 -22.83
C LEU A 5 -13.38 24.60 -24.14
N PHE A 6 -13.86 25.84 -24.06
CA PHE A 6 -14.29 26.64 -25.23
C PHE A 6 -13.32 27.78 -25.57
N ASN A 7 -12.10 27.78 -25.03
CA ASN A 7 -11.15 28.89 -25.16
C ASN A 7 -10.11 28.67 -26.29
N GLY A 8 -10.43 27.86 -27.30
CA GLY A 8 -9.53 27.52 -28.41
C GLY A 8 -8.98 26.09 -28.31
N ASP A 9 -7.76 25.87 -28.79
CA ASP A 9 -7.10 24.55 -28.74
C ASP A 9 -6.78 24.16 -27.29
N PRO A 10 -7.36 23.09 -26.73
CA PRO A 10 -7.12 22.67 -25.35
C PRO A 10 -5.64 22.38 -25.05
N LYS A 11 -4.83 22.01 -26.05
CA LYS A 11 -3.39 21.74 -25.86
C LYS A 11 -2.57 22.99 -25.56
N THR A 12 -3.09 24.17 -25.89
CA THR A 12 -2.40 25.45 -25.65
C THR A 12 -2.89 26.14 -24.37
N LEU A 13 -3.77 25.49 -23.60
CA LEU A 13 -4.35 26.03 -22.37
C LEU A 13 -3.64 25.48 -21.13
N GLU A 14 -4.01 25.98 -19.94
CA GLU A 14 -3.35 25.73 -18.64
C GLU A 14 -3.05 24.26 -18.32
N TYR A 15 -3.93 23.32 -18.73
CA TYR A 15 -3.76 21.88 -18.47
C TYR A 15 -3.38 21.08 -19.72
N GLY A 16 -3.13 21.76 -20.85
CA GLY A 16 -2.92 21.15 -22.16
C GLY A 16 -1.57 20.45 -22.33
N ASP A 17 -0.61 20.76 -21.46
CA ASP A 17 0.77 20.27 -21.49
C ASP A 17 1.06 19.20 -20.42
N ILE A 18 0.07 18.80 -19.61
CA ILE A 18 0.21 17.71 -18.64
C ILE A 18 0.52 16.41 -19.39
N SER A 19 1.73 15.92 -19.20
CA SER A 19 2.25 14.73 -19.87
C SER A 19 1.81 13.44 -19.18
N PRO A 20 1.65 12.32 -19.91
CA PRO A 20 1.56 11.00 -19.30
C PRO A 20 2.74 10.64 -18.37
N ALA A 21 3.89 11.31 -18.52
CA ALA A 21 5.05 11.13 -17.62
C ALA A 21 4.77 11.57 -16.17
N GLU A 22 3.80 12.47 -15.96
CA GLU A 22 3.35 12.87 -14.63
C GLU A 22 2.55 11.76 -13.93
N ILE A 23 1.94 10.86 -14.71
CA ILE A 23 1.24 9.70 -14.18
C ILE A 23 2.27 8.74 -13.60
N CYS A 24 2.04 8.25 -12.38
CA CYS A 24 2.95 7.35 -11.68
C CYS A 24 4.35 7.91 -11.42
N SER A 25 4.54 9.24 -11.44
CA SER A 25 5.81 9.86 -11.09
C SER A 25 6.28 9.42 -9.70
N GLN A 26 7.60 9.44 -9.48
CA GLN A 26 8.18 9.07 -8.18
C GLN A 26 7.62 9.95 -7.06
N GLU A 27 7.42 11.24 -7.32
CA GLU A 27 6.82 12.19 -6.40
C GLU A 27 5.40 11.78 -5.98
N HIS A 28 4.54 11.40 -6.94
CA HIS A 28 3.19 10.92 -6.63
C HIS A 28 3.19 9.61 -5.83
N GLN A 29 4.13 8.70 -6.13
CA GLN A 29 4.28 7.46 -5.37
C GLN A 29 4.77 7.71 -3.94
N ASP A 30 5.71 8.64 -3.75
CA ASP A 30 6.24 9.02 -2.44
C ASP A 30 5.18 9.74 -1.60
N LEU A 31 4.37 10.61 -2.21
CA LEU A 31 3.24 11.25 -1.53
C LEU A 31 2.22 10.22 -1.04
N SER A 32 1.91 9.21 -1.86
CA SER A 32 1.02 8.10 -1.46
C SER A 32 1.59 7.32 -0.26
N LEU A 33 2.90 7.04 -0.28
CA LEU A 33 3.60 6.38 0.82
C LEU A 33 3.62 7.24 2.09
N GLU A 34 3.82 8.55 1.95
CA GLU A 34 3.78 9.50 3.07
C GLU A 34 2.39 9.55 3.71
N ALA A 35 1.34 9.68 2.90
CA ALA A 35 -0.03 9.67 3.38
C ALA A 35 -0.35 8.38 4.16
N ALA A 36 0.09 7.22 3.65
CA ALA A 36 -0.05 5.94 4.34
C ALA A 36 0.70 5.91 5.68
N LYS A 37 1.97 6.39 5.73
CA LYS A 37 2.77 6.47 6.96
C LYS A 37 2.11 7.35 8.02
N ASN A 38 1.57 8.50 7.60
CA ASN A 38 0.94 9.46 8.51
C ASN A 38 -0.48 9.04 8.93
N GLY A 39 -1.16 8.20 8.14
CA GLY A 39 -2.51 7.71 8.43
C GLY A 39 -2.59 6.49 9.33
N ILE A 40 -1.50 5.76 9.56
CA ILE A 40 -1.49 4.56 10.42
C ILE A 40 -1.60 4.95 11.90
N VAL A 41 -2.57 4.35 12.61
CA VAL A 41 -2.82 4.60 14.04
C VAL A 41 -2.35 3.43 14.90
N LEU A 42 -1.48 3.70 15.88
CA LEU A 42 -1.05 2.72 16.88
C LEU A 42 -2.09 2.63 18.02
N LEU A 43 -3.02 1.68 17.92
CA LEU A 43 -4.09 1.53 18.92
C LEU A 43 -3.63 0.92 20.25
N LYS A 44 -2.66 0.00 20.23
CA LYS A 44 -2.15 -0.69 21.43
C LYS A 44 -0.66 -1.01 21.28
N ASN A 45 0.12 -0.73 22.33
CA ASN A 45 1.54 -1.07 22.40
C ASN A 45 1.96 -1.49 23.81
N SER A 46 1.42 -2.62 24.27
CA SER A 46 1.74 -3.18 25.59
C SER A 46 3.21 -3.63 25.65
N ALA A 47 3.83 -3.46 26.82
CA ALA A 47 5.24 -3.79 27.07
C ALA A 47 6.26 -3.13 26.10
N LYS A 48 5.88 -2.03 25.43
CA LYS A 48 6.73 -1.32 24.45
C LYS A 48 7.28 -2.27 23.37
N LEU A 49 6.44 -3.20 22.90
CA LEU A 49 6.82 -4.21 21.92
C LEU A 49 7.30 -3.59 20.59
N LEU A 50 6.63 -2.51 20.15
CA LEU A 50 7.02 -1.76 18.95
C LEU A 50 7.84 -0.52 19.32
N PRO A 51 8.84 -0.13 18.49
CA PRO A 51 9.24 -0.78 17.23
C PRO A 51 10.04 -2.08 17.44
N LEU A 52 9.91 -3.03 16.50
CA LEU A 52 10.69 -4.26 16.53
C LEU A 52 12.19 -3.95 16.34
N SER A 53 13.03 -4.62 17.13
CA SER A 53 14.49 -4.47 17.02
C SER A 53 15.02 -5.23 15.81
N LYS A 54 15.59 -4.52 14.84
CA LYS A 54 16.24 -5.16 13.67
C LYS A 54 17.40 -6.10 14.02
N ILE A 55 18.01 -5.93 15.21
CA ILE A 55 19.11 -6.77 15.69
C ILE A 55 18.59 -8.03 16.35
N LYS A 56 17.54 -7.92 17.19
CA LYS A 56 17.00 -9.07 17.94
C LYS A 56 15.98 -9.88 17.14
N THR A 57 15.28 -9.26 16.19
CA THR A 57 14.27 -9.90 15.36
C THR A 57 14.93 -10.51 14.12
N THR A 58 15.39 -11.74 14.27
CA THR A 58 16.08 -12.49 13.20
C THR A 58 15.12 -13.16 12.21
N SER A 59 13.85 -13.32 12.59
CA SER A 59 12.80 -13.87 11.74
C SER A 59 11.43 -13.27 12.06
N LEU A 60 10.51 -13.33 11.10
CA LEU A 60 9.11 -12.90 11.25
C LEU A 60 8.15 -13.94 10.67
N ALA A 61 7.07 -14.22 11.39
CA ALA A 61 5.91 -14.90 10.85
C ALA A 61 4.85 -13.86 10.48
N ILE A 62 4.43 -13.83 9.22
CA ILE A 62 3.38 -12.96 8.71
C ILE A 62 2.14 -13.84 8.50
N ILE A 63 1.10 -13.62 9.31
CA ILE A 63 -0.10 -14.48 9.33
C ILE A 63 -1.35 -13.66 9.03
N GLY A 64 -2.21 -14.18 8.16
CA GLY A 64 -3.56 -13.65 7.93
C GLY A 64 -3.97 -13.60 6.46
N PRO A 65 -5.27 -13.69 6.14
CA PRO A 65 -5.78 -13.76 4.76
C PRO A 65 -5.46 -12.54 3.91
N LYS A 66 -5.14 -11.39 4.52
CA LYS A 66 -4.78 -10.14 3.82
C LYS A 66 -3.28 -9.92 3.68
N ALA A 67 -2.43 -10.75 4.30
CA ALA A 67 -1.00 -10.47 4.36
C ALA A 67 -0.29 -10.52 3.00
N ASN A 68 -0.75 -11.36 2.07
CA ASN A 68 -0.23 -11.45 0.72
C ASN A 68 -1.26 -11.05 -0.37
N ASN A 69 -2.16 -10.11 -0.06
CA ASN A 69 -3.11 -9.57 -1.03
C ASN A 69 -3.09 -8.04 -1.01
N SER A 70 -2.53 -7.44 -2.06
CA SER A 70 -2.40 -5.99 -2.22
C SER A 70 -3.66 -5.30 -2.76
N GLU A 71 -4.52 -6.01 -3.50
CA GLU A 71 -5.75 -5.43 -4.07
C GLU A 71 -6.71 -5.00 -2.97
N LEU A 72 -6.77 -5.78 -1.88
CA LEU A 72 -7.60 -5.47 -0.72
C LEU A 72 -7.17 -4.19 0.03
N LEU A 73 -5.98 -3.67 -0.22
CA LEU A 73 -5.50 -2.42 0.38
C LEU A 73 -6.04 -1.17 -0.34
N LEU A 74 -6.59 -1.32 -1.55
CA LEU A 74 -7.07 -0.20 -2.37
C LEU A 74 -8.43 0.35 -1.94
N GLY A 75 -9.23 -0.45 -1.23
CA GLY A 75 -10.59 -0.06 -0.85
C GLY A 75 -11.55 -0.03 -2.05
N ASN A 76 -12.25 1.08 -2.25
CA ASN A 76 -13.20 1.28 -3.35
C ASN A 76 -12.81 2.53 -4.17
N TYR A 77 -13.51 2.76 -5.30
CA TYR A 77 -13.23 3.88 -6.22
C TYR A 77 -11.75 3.98 -6.66
N ALA A 78 -11.04 2.85 -6.67
CA ALA A 78 -9.66 2.77 -7.10
C ALA A 78 -9.57 2.41 -8.59
N GLY A 79 -8.71 3.12 -9.32
CA GLY A 79 -8.23 2.67 -10.63
C GLY A 79 -7.13 1.62 -10.50
N ILE A 80 -6.47 1.30 -11.60
CA ILE A 80 -5.31 0.40 -11.61
C ILE A 80 -4.09 1.20 -11.09
N PRO A 81 -3.51 0.87 -9.92
CA PRO A 81 -2.31 1.53 -9.42
C PRO A 81 -1.07 1.16 -10.23
N CYS A 82 -0.11 2.06 -10.20
CA CYS A 82 1.20 1.91 -10.83
C CYS A 82 2.04 0.79 -10.22
N LYS A 83 1.83 0.52 -8.93
CA LYS A 83 2.59 -0.43 -8.14
C LYS A 83 1.70 -1.00 -7.03
N TYR A 84 1.82 -2.31 -6.84
CA TYR A 84 1.20 -3.02 -5.73
C TYR A 84 2.29 -3.46 -4.75
N VAL A 85 2.06 -3.23 -3.45
CA VAL A 85 2.93 -3.73 -2.38
C VAL A 85 2.05 -4.39 -1.31
N SER A 86 2.14 -5.71 -1.18
CA SER A 86 1.47 -6.43 -0.09
C SER A 86 2.20 -6.24 1.25
N LEU A 87 1.54 -6.53 2.37
CA LEU A 87 2.20 -6.49 3.69
C LEU A 87 3.41 -7.42 3.73
N LEU A 88 3.29 -8.62 3.16
CA LEU A 88 4.39 -9.58 3.03
C LEU A 88 5.58 -8.97 2.27
N GLN A 89 5.35 -8.36 1.11
CA GLN A 89 6.40 -7.70 0.33
C GLN A 89 7.06 -6.54 1.09
N GLY A 90 6.26 -5.76 1.82
CA GLY A 90 6.76 -4.68 2.68
C GLY A 90 7.73 -5.18 3.76
N PHE A 91 7.41 -6.30 4.42
CA PHE A 91 8.29 -6.88 5.44
C PHE A 91 9.51 -7.60 4.85
N GLN A 92 9.40 -8.21 3.67
CA GLN A 92 10.53 -8.83 2.95
C GLN A 92 11.65 -7.82 2.64
N GLY A 93 11.31 -6.54 2.48
CA GLY A 93 12.30 -5.46 2.35
C GLY A 93 13.07 -5.12 3.64
N VAL A 94 12.67 -5.67 4.80
CA VAL A 94 13.21 -5.32 6.12
C VAL A 94 13.87 -6.52 6.83
N VAL A 95 13.26 -7.71 6.77
CA VAL A 95 13.74 -8.93 7.43
C VAL A 95 13.87 -10.04 6.39
N LYS A 96 15.02 -10.74 6.40
CA LYS A 96 15.32 -11.77 5.39
C LYS A 96 14.59 -13.10 5.62
N ASN A 97 14.48 -13.52 6.88
CA ASN A 97 13.86 -14.80 7.23
C ASN A 97 12.38 -14.59 7.56
N ILE A 98 11.50 -14.84 6.59
CA ILE A 98 10.06 -14.65 6.74
C ILE A 98 9.32 -15.94 6.41
N GLY A 99 8.46 -16.38 7.34
CA GLY A 99 7.42 -17.35 7.09
C GLY A 99 6.09 -16.65 6.83
N TYR A 100 5.34 -17.07 5.82
CA TYR A 100 3.98 -16.60 5.56
C TYR A 100 3.01 -17.76 5.71
N HIS A 101 1.84 -17.49 6.31
CA HIS A 101 0.73 -18.43 6.31
C HIS A 101 -0.60 -17.65 6.30
N PRO A 102 -1.57 -18.00 5.43
CA PRO A 102 -2.85 -17.29 5.39
C PRO A 102 -3.65 -17.43 6.70
N GLY A 103 -3.49 -18.55 7.41
CA GLY A 103 -4.18 -18.83 8.67
C GLY A 103 -5.64 -19.22 8.43
N CYS A 104 -6.43 -18.32 7.85
CA CYS A 104 -7.79 -18.58 7.39
C CYS A 104 -7.94 -18.17 5.92
N ASN A 105 -8.96 -18.70 5.24
CA ASN A 105 -9.24 -18.35 3.84
C ASN A 105 -9.80 -16.92 3.68
N PHE A 106 -10.49 -16.40 4.70
CA PHE A 106 -11.12 -15.08 4.67
C PHE A 106 -11.17 -14.43 6.06
N VAL A 107 -11.45 -13.12 6.12
CA VAL A 107 -11.39 -12.32 7.36
C VAL A 107 -12.40 -12.73 8.43
N ASN A 108 -13.55 -13.31 8.04
CA ASN A 108 -14.52 -13.85 9.00
C ASN A 108 -14.08 -15.19 9.61
N CYS A 109 -12.97 -15.77 9.11
CA CYS A 109 -12.33 -17.00 9.56
C CYS A 109 -13.31 -18.13 9.92
N THR A 110 -14.17 -18.51 8.98
CA THR A 110 -15.08 -19.66 9.16
C THR A 110 -14.36 -21.01 9.01
N SER A 111 -13.18 -21.02 8.38
CA SER A 111 -12.34 -22.20 8.24
C SER A 111 -10.86 -21.80 8.29
N ALA A 112 -10.04 -22.61 8.94
CA ALA A 112 -8.59 -22.51 8.83
C ALA A 112 -8.17 -22.89 7.40
N ALA A 113 -7.17 -22.18 6.88
CA ALA A 113 -6.39 -22.63 5.74
C ALA A 113 -5.41 -23.65 6.32
N ILE A 114 -5.74 -24.93 6.16
CA ILE A 114 -4.93 -26.06 6.59
C ILE A 114 -4.36 -26.66 5.30
N ASP A 115 -3.03 -26.61 5.19
CA ASP A 115 -2.26 -27.34 4.17
C ASP A 115 -2.34 -28.86 4.41
#